data_AF-A0A0D8Y835-F1
#
_entry.id   AF-A0A0D8Y835-F1
#
_cell.length_a   1.000
_cell.length_b   1.000
_cell.length_c   1.000
_cell.angle_alpha   90.00
_cell.angle_beta   90.00
_cell.angle_gamma   90.00
#
_symmetry.space_group_name_H-M   'P 1'
#
loop_
_entity.id
_entity.type
_entity.pdbx_description
1 polymer ?
#
loop_
_entity_poly.entity_id
_entity_poly.type
_entity_poly.pdbx_seq_one_letter_code
_entity_poly.pdbx_strand_id
1 'polypeptide(L)'
;MSIDLKQELNVIDYFGALAVWMIFFLILFIVSVTCINWCCIQKHDDITVLEEWAYNHKLHMRMGPHRPSMVARNILQDSKTVNKN
;
A
#
# COMPACT_ATOMS: atom_id res chain seq x y z
N MET A 1 5.56 -38.77 40.07
CA MET A 1 6.49 -37.63 39.92
C MET A 1 5.78 -36.60 39.06
N SER A 2 5.12 -35.62 39.69
CA SER A 2 4.53 -34.49 38.97
C SER A 2 5.68 -33.57 38.55
N ILE A 3 5.90 -33.47 37.25
CA ILE A 3 6.93 -32.60 36.68
C ILE A 3 6.36 -31.18 36.81
N ASP A 4 6.82 -30.43 37.79
CA ASP A 4 6.45 -29.03 37.97
C ASP A 4 7.16 -28.20 36.90
N LEU A 5 6.50 -28.02 35.74
CA LEU A 5 6.92 -27.06 34.73
C LEU A 5 6.59 -25.65 35.24
N LYS A 6 7.37 -25.13 36.19
CA LYS A 6 7.54 -23.68 36.34
C LYS A 6 8.29 -23.17 35.11
N GLN A 7 7.60 -23.16 33.96
CA GLN A 7 8.06 -22.43 32.81
C GLN A 7 8.00 -20.96 33.20
N GLU A 8 9.16 -20.37 33.48
CA GLU A 8 9.35 -18.93 33.69
C GLU A 8 9.01 -18.22 32.37
N LEU A 9 7.70 -18.07 32.13
CA LEU A 9 7.16 -17.47 30.92
C LEU A 9 7.47 -15.98 30.98
N ASN A 10 8.52 -15.59 30.29
CA ASN A 10 8.98 -14.21 30.33
C ASN A 10 8.04 -13.38 29.45
N VAL A 11 7.81 -12.12 29.83
CA VAL A 11 6.94 -11.22 29.06
C VAL A 11 7.41 -11.10 27.59
N ILE A 12 8.72 -11.28 27.38
CA ILE A 12 9.38 -11.35 26.08
C ILE A 12 8.79 -12.42 25.14
N ASP A 13 8.35 -13.56 25.67
CA ASP A 13 7.77 -14.64 24.87
C ASP A 13 6.42 -14.22 24.24
N TYR A 14 5.66 -13.35 24.91
CA TYR A 14 4.43 -12.77 24.37
C TYR A 14 4.69 -11.71 23.29
N PHE A 15 5.81 -10.99 23.37
CA PHE A 15 6.21 -10.05 22.32
C PHE A 15 6.52 -10.76 21.00
N GLY A 16 6.97 -12.02 21.04
CA GLY A 16 7.15 -12.84 19.83
C GLY A 16 5.85 -13.01 19.05
N ALA A 17 4.75 -13.35 19.74
CA ALA A 17 3.44 -13.50 19.10
C ALA A 17 2.93 -12.17 18.50
N LEU A 18 3.12 -11.06 19.22
CA LEU A 18 2.76 -9.72 18.73
C LEU A 18 3.62 -9.31 17.52
N ALA A 19 4.92 -9.61 17.53
CA ALA A 19 5.81 -9.29 16.42
C ALA A 19 5.41 -10.06 15.15
N VAL A 20 5.13 -11.36 15.27
CA VAL A 20 4.68 -12.18 14.13
C VAL A 20 3.33 -11.67 13.60
N TRP A 21 2.41 -11.29 14.49
CA TRP A 21 1.13 -10.68 14.12
C TRP A 21 1.35 -9.39 13.31
N MET A 22 2.16 -8.45 13.81
CA MET A 22 2.46 -7.21 13.11
C MET A 22 3.12 -7.44 11.75
N ILE A 23 4.09 -8.38 11.66
CA ILE A 23 4.77 -8.72 10.42
C ILE A 23 3.78 -9.31 9.40
N PHE A 24 2.87 -10.18 9.83
CA PHE A 24 1.86 -10.76 8.96
C PHE A 24 0.94 -9.68 8.35
N PHE A 25 0.41 -8.77 9.17
CA PHE A 25 -0.42 -7.67 8.67
C PHE A 25 0.36 -6.71 7.78
N LEU A 26 1.64 -6.45 8.08
CA LEU A 26 2.50 -5.65 7.23
C LEU A 26 2.69 -6.29 5.85
N ILE A 27 2.94 -7.60 5.79
CA ILE A 27 3.08 -8.33 4.53
C ILE A 27 1.77 -8.31 3.75
N LEU A 28 0.63 -8.57 4.40
CA LEU A 28 -0.69 -8.48 3.74
C LEU A 28 -0.95 -7.08 3.20
N PHE A 29 -0.58 -6.04 3.94
CA PHE A 29 -0.71 -4.66 3.51
C PHE A 29 0.17 -4.37 2.28
N ILE A 30 1.44 -4.79 2.31
CA ILE A 30 2.37 -4.62 1.19
C ILE A 30 1.89 -5.39 -0.03
N VAL A 31 1.43 -6.63 0.12
CA VAL A 31 0.90 -7.44 -0.97
C VAL A 31 -0.40 -6.83 -1.50
N SER A 32 -1.29 -6.35 -0.65
CA SER A 32 -2.52 -5.69 -1.08
C SER A 32 -2.21 -4.43 -1.88
N VAL A 33 -1.42 -3.51 -1.32
CA VAL A 33 -1.07 -2.25 -1.99
C VAL A 33 -0.19 -2.48 -3.21
N THR A 34 0.75 -3.42 -3.19
CA THR A 34 1.68 -3.63 -4.32
C THR A 34 1.09 -4.55 -5.37
N CYS A 35 0.55 -5.71 -5.02
CA CYS A 35 0.02 -6.66 -6.00
C CYS A 35 -1.29 -6.17 -6.62
N ILE A 36 -2.22 -5.58 -5.85
CA ILE A 36 -3.44 -5.04 -6.45
C ILE A 36 -3.11 -3.80 -7.29
N ASN A 37 -2.30 -2.88 -6.77
CA ASN A 37 -1.99 -1.65 -7.51
C ASN A 37 -1.05 -1.85 -8.72
N TRP A 38 -0.22 -2.90 -8.72
CA TRP A 38 0.75 -3.15 -9.80
C TRP A 38 0.32 -4.27 -10.77
N CYS A 39 -0.29 -5.36 -10.29
CA CYS A 39 -0.71 -6.46 -11.15
C CYS A 39 -2.16 -6.32 -11.66
N CYS A 40 -3.05 -5.64 -10.92
CA CYS A 40 -4.45 -5.51 -11.32
C CYS A 40 -4.79 -4.20 -12.04
N ILE A 41 -3.98 -3.12 -11.95
CA ILE A 41 -4.12 -1.98 -12.87
C ILE A 41 -3.49 -2.33 -14.20
N GLN A 42 -4.34 -2.57 -15.19
CA GLN A 42 -3.93 -2.73 -16.58
C GLN A 42 -3.69 -1.35 -17.19
N LYS A 43 -2.88 -1.28 -18.25
CA LYS A 43 -2.50 0.00 -18.92
C LYS A 43 -3.69 0.88 -19.36
N HIS A 44 -4.88 0.31 -19.42
CA HIS A 44 -6.13 0.92 -19.85
C HIS A 44 -7.06 1.36 -18.71
N ASP A 45 -6.75 1.02 -17.45
CA ASP A 45 -7.56 1.45 -16.31
C ASP A 45 -7.26 2.92 -15.94
N ASP A 46 -8.21 3.53 -15.23
CA ASP A 46 -8.11 4.90 -14.74
C ASP A 46 -6.89 5.10 -13.83
N ILE A 47 -6.45 6.35 -13.73
CA ILE A 47 -5.32 6.73 -12.86
C ILE A 47 -5.60 6.33 -11.41
N THR A 48 -4.61 5.69 -10.79
CA THR A 48 -4.77 5.27 -9.39
C THR A 48 -4.75 6.47 -8.45
N VAL A 49 -5.50 6.39 -7.36
CA VAL A 49 -5.47 7.41 -6.29
C VAL A 49 -4.06 7.65 -5.74
N LEU A 50 -3.17 6.67 -5.82
CA LEU A 50 -1.76 6.80 -5.45
C LEU A 50 -0.97 7.64 -6.46
N GLU A 51 -1.22 7.48 -7.76
CA GLU A 51 -0.60 8.31 -8.80
C GLU A 51 -1.11 9.76 -8.77
N GLU A 52 -2.40 9.96 -8.51
CA GLU A 52 -2.98 11.29 -8.29
C GLU A 52 -2.39 11.95 -7.04
N TRP A 53 -2.33 11.22 -5.92
CA TRP A 53 -1.75 11.71 -4.67
C TRP A 53 -0.26 12.07 -4.85
N ALA A 54 0.51 11.22 -5.54
CA ALA A 54 1.92 11.46 -5.84
C ALA A 54 2.12 12.71 -6.71
N TYR A 55 1.26 12.91 -7.73
CA TYR A 55 1.29 14.11 -8.56
C TYR A 55 0.98 15.37 -7.75
N ASN A 56 -0.05 15.32 -6.90
CA ASN A 56 -0.46 16.47 -6.07
C ASN A 56 0.61 16.84 -5.02
N HIS A 57 1.29 15.84 -4.45
CA HIS A 57 2.39 16.04 -3.49
C HIS A 57 3.75 16.28 -4.16
N LYS A 58 3.79 16.44 -5.50
CA LYS A 58 5.02 16.66 -6.30
C LYS A 58 6.10 15.60 -6.05
N LEU A 59 5.69 14.38 -5.74
CA LEU A 59 6.59 13.26 -5.58
C LEU A 59 6.98 12.78 -6.98
N HIS A 60 8.24 12.97 -7.37
CA HIS A 60 8.77 12.56 -8.67
C HIS A 60 9.04 11.04 -8.73
N MET A 61 8.22 10.24 -8.04
CA MET A 61 8.31 8.79 -7.97
C MET A 61 7.16 8.16 -8.76
N ARG A 62 7.44 7.14 -9.56
CA ARG A 62 6.40 6.34 -10.22
C ARG A 62 5.72 5.46 -9.16
N MET A 63 4.57 5.91 -8.67
CA MET A 63 3.72 5.15 -7.73
C MET A 63 2.76 4.18 -8.44
N GLY A 64 2.81 4.11 -9.77
CA GLY A 64 2.01 3.19 -10.56
C GLY A 64 2.64 2.84 -11.91
N PRO A 65 1.94 2.03 -12.71
CA PRO A 65 2.44 1.53 -13.98
C PRO A 65 2.48 2.61 -15.06
N HIS A 66 1.66 3.65 -14.97
CA HIS A 66 1.60 4.70 -15.98
C HIS A 66 2.81 5.64 -15.91
N ARG A 67 3.11 6.28 -17.04
CA ARG A 67 4.16 7.30 -17.08
C ARG A 67 3.65 8.58 -16.42
N PRO A 68 4.49 9.31 -15.67
CA PRO A 68 4.10 10.58 -15.03
C PRO A 68 3.47 11.60 -16.00
N SER A 69 3.89 11.58 -17.27
CA SER A 69 3.33 12.44 -18.31
C SER A 69 1.88 12.09 -18.69
N MET A 70 1.48 10.83 -18.61
CA MET A 70 0.10 10.39 -18.87
C MET A 70 -0.81 10.79 -17.71
N VAL A 71 -0.33 10.63 -16.48
CA VAL A 71 -1.04 11.04 -15.25
C VAL A 71 -1.35 12.53 -15.28
N ALA A 72 -0.34 13.37 -15.56
CA ALA A 72 -0.52 14.82 -15.67
C ALA A 72 -1.57 15.20 -16.73
N ARG A 73 -1.60 14.51 -17.87
CA ARG A 73 -2.57 14.77 -18.93
C ARG A 73 -4.00 14.43 -18.50
N ASN A 74 -4.20 13.30 -17.83
CA ASN A 74 -5.52 12.87 -17.36
C ASN A 74 -6.09 13.83 -16.30
N ILE A 75 -5.27 14.26 -15.33
CA ILE A 75 -5.66 15.24 -14.29
C ILE A 75 -6.06 16.59 -14.93
N LEU A 76 -5.31 17.04 -15.93
CA LEU A 76 -5.64 18.27 -16.67
C LEU A 76 -6.93 18.14 -17.49
N GLN A 77 -7.23 16.96 -18.04
CA GLN A 77 -8.49 16.71 -18.74
C GLN A 77 -9.67 16.74 -17.77
N ASP A 78 -9.55 16.10 -16.61
CA ASP A 78 -10.57 16.10 -15.57
C ASP A 78 -10.89 17.52 -15.06
N SER A 79 -9.84 18.32 -14.82
CA SER A 79 -9.99 19.73 -14.43
C SER A 79 -10.74 20.57 -15.47
N LYS A 80 -10.53 20.30 -16.76
CA LYS A 80 -11.23 20.99 -17.86
C LYS A 80 -12.68 20.56 -18.00
N THR A 81 -12.99 19.29 -17.74
CA THR A 81 -14.38 18.80 -17.76
C THR A 81 -15.19 19.37 -16.60
N VAL A 82 -14.60 19.48 -15.40
CA VAL A 82 -15.25 20.13 -14.25
C VAL A 82 -15.56 21.59 -14.52
N ASN A 83 -14.64 22.32 -15.15
CA ASN A 83 -14.84 23.76 -15.42
C ASN A 83 -15.91 24.04 -16.50
N LYS A 84 -16.28 23.04 -17.29
CA LYS A 84 -17.24 23.17 -18.40
C LYS A 84 -18.70 22.89 -17.99
N ASN A 85 -18.91 22.21 -16.86
CA ASN A 85 -20.22 21.91 -16.29
C ASN A 85 -20.64 23.00 -15.29
#